data_AF-A0A351BZ83-F1
#
_entry.id   AF-A0A351BZ83-F1
#
_cell.length_a   1.000
_cell.length_b   1.000
_cell.length_c   1.000
_cell.angle_alpha   90.00
_cell.angle_beta   90.00
_cell.angle_gamma   90.00
#
_symmetry.space_group_name_H-M   'P 1'
#
loop_
_entity.id
_entity.type
_entity.pdbx_description
1 polymer ?
#
loop_
_entity_poly.entity_id
_entity_poly.type
_entity_poly.pdbx_seq_one_letter_code
_entity_poly.pdbx_strand_id
1 'polypeptide(L)'
;FSLSSAGINSSDLYNLLDTSGVVSISRTFPSYTKSDTILTNTLGIDFNVSLLTRIYTILLDSSDSIDALIDKLYELKDEVIFAERNYISMSTGSDPEFNKQWYLKNTGQGNGTPGQDIKIEPVWEVVTGGPKTIGLIDAGVQLDHQDLAGRVYGDSYSYLYCNASSGN
;
A
#
# COMPACT_ATOMS: atom_id res chain seq x y z
N PHE A 1 -23.82 -8.63 -4.69
CA PHE A 1 -23.12 -7.56 -5.45
C PHE A 1 -22.95 -8.03 -6.90
N SER A 2 -22.60 -7.17 -7.86
CA SER A 2 -22.41 -7.59 -9.27
C SER A 2 -21.03 -7.18 -9.79
N LEU A 3 -20.23 -8.15 -10.26
CA LEU A 3 -18.92 -7.87 -10.85
C LEU A 3 -19.00 -7.10 -12.18
N SER A 4 -20.09 -7.29 -12.94
CA SER A 4 -20.28 -6.56 -14.20
C SER A 4 -20.46 -5.05 -13.97
N SER A 5 -21.05 -4.65 -12.84
CA SER A 5 -21.13 -3.23 -12.45
C SER A 5 -19.77 -2.62 -12.09
N ALA A 6 -18.78 -3.44 -11.73
CA ALA A 6 -17.39 -3.02 -11.54
C ALA A 6 -16.56 -3.09 -12.85
N GLY A 7 -17.16 -3.57 -13.95
CA GLY A 7 -16.49 -3.78 -15.23
C GLY A 7 -15.52 -4.98 -15.21
N ILE A 8 -15.78 -5.97 -14.35
CA ILE A 8 -15.04 -7.23 -14.27
C ILE A 8 -15.86 -8.30 -14.99
N ASN A 9 -15.22 -9.06 -15.87
CA ASN A 9 -15.82 -10.16 -16.61
C ASN A 9 -15.02 -11.44 -16.36
N SER A 10 -15.26 -12.07 -15.21
CA SER A 10 -14.71 -13.38 -14.82
C SER A 10 -15.75 -14.15 -14.01
N SER A 11 -15.98 -15.40 -14.40
CA SER A 11 -16.84 -16.33 -13.67
C SER A 11 -16.16 -16.91 -12.43
N ASP A 12 -14.85 -17.16 -12.48
CA ASP A 12 -14.11 -17.79 -11.38
C ASP A 12 -13.95 -16.82 -10.22
N LEU A 13 -13.58 -15.57 -10.53
CA LEU A 13 -13.56 -14.48 -9.56
C LEU A 13 -14.98 -14.18 -9.02
N TYR A 14 -16.01 -14.29 -9.85
CA TYR A 14 -17.40 -14.15 -9.39
C TYR A 14 -17.73 -15.19 -8.32
N ASN A 15 -17.51 -16.46 -8.61
CA ASN A 15 -17.83 -17.57 -7.72
C ASN A 15 -17.02 -17.49 -6.41
N LEU A 16 -15.75 -17.11 -6.49
CA LEU A 16 -14.91 -16.91 -5.31
C LEU A 16 -15.47 -15.81 -4.42
N LEU A 17 -15.78 -14.63 -4.99
CA LEU A 17 -16.26 -13.50 -4.21
C LEU A 17 -17.66 -13.76 -3.63
N ASP A 18 -18.54 -14.43 -4.38
CA ASP A 18 -19.91 -14.75 -3.95
C ASP A 18 -19.93 -15.68 -2.74
N THR A 19 -18.91 -16.55 -2.63
CA THR A 19 -18.76 -17.49 -1.50
C THR A 19 -17.93 -16.95 -0.34
N SER A 20 -17.39 -15.73 -0.44
CA SER A 20 -16.39 -15.19 0.51
C SER A 20 -16.91 -14.03 1.38
N GLY A 21 -18.23 -13.87 1.54
CA GLY A 21 -18.80 -12.85 2.43
C GLY A 21 -18.63 -11.41 1.92
N VAL A 22 -18.50 -11.23 0.60
CA VAL A 22 -18.33 -9.90 0.00
C VAL A 22 -19.63 -9.11 0.06
N VAL A 23 -19.58 -7.94 0.70
CA VAL A 23 -20.68 -6.99 0.80
C VAL A 23 -20.74 -6.11 -0.45
N SER A 24 -19.59 -5.56 -0.86
CA SER A 24 -19.51 -4.72 -2.05
C SER A 24 -18.13 -4.77 -2.70
N ILE A 25 -18.11 -4.40 -3.98
CA ILE A 25 -16.89 -4.21 -4.76
C ILE A 25 -17.09 -2.99 -5.64
N SER A 26 -16.07 -2.13 -5.71
CA SER A 26 -16.10 -0.92 -6.51
C SER A 26 -14.71 -0.57 -7.03
N ARG A 27 -14.63 0.20 -8.11
CA ARG A 27 -13.35 0.74 -8.58
C ARG A 27 -12.81 1.71 -7.55
N THR A 28 -11.55 1.56 -7.17
CA THR A 28 -10.88 2.48 -6.25
C THR A 28 -10.70 3.87 -6.88
N PHE A 29 -10.50 3.92 -8.19
CA PHE A 29 -10.37 5.17 -8.97
C PHE A 29 -11.42 5.22 -10.08
N PRO A 30 -12.70 5.48 -9.76
CA PRO A 30 -13.81 5.35 -10.72
C PRO A 30 -13.73 6.35 -11.88
N SER A 31 -13.11 7.51 -11.66
CA SER A 31 -12.95 8.55 -12.68
C SER A 31 -11.70 8.41 -13.54
N TYR A 32 -10.79 7.47 -13.21
CA TYR A 32 -9.55 7.27 -13.96
C TYR A 32 -9.85 6.58 -15.30
N THR A 33 -9.20 7.04 -16.35
CA THR A 33 -9.36 6.56 -17.72
C THR A 33 -8.03 6.08 -18.29
N LYS A 34 -8.07 5.43 -19.44
CA LYS A 34 -6.83 5.07 -20.16
C LYS A 34 -6.04 6.30 -20.60
N SER A 35 -6.68 7.45 -20.75
CA SER A 35 -5.98 8.69 -21.15
C SER A 35 -5.15 9.28 -20.01
N ASP A 36 -5.47 8.94 -18.77
CA ASP A 36 -4.76 9.45 -17.59
C ASP A 36 -3.42 8.73 -17.34
N THR A 37 -3.09 7.73 -18.17
CA THR A 37 -1.79 7.03 -18.10
C THR A 37 -0.64 7.84 -18.68
N ILE A 38 -0.88 9.06 -19.15
CA ILE A 38 0.17 9.94 -19.68
C ILE A 38 0.24 11.20 -18.82
N LEU A 39 1.39 11.43 -18.20
CA LEU A 39 1.68 12.68 -17.49
C LEU A 39 2.76 13.45 -18.23
N THR A 40 2.50 14.71 -18.51
CA THR A 40 3.50 15.62 -19.09
C THR A 40 4.13 16.45 -17.98
N ASN A 41 5.46 16.44 -17.87
CA ASN A 41 6.15 17.31 -16.92
C ASN A 41 6.18 18.77 -17.39
N THR A 42 6.68 19.68 -16.54
CA THR A 42 6.85 21.11 -16.86
C THR A 42 7.83 21.41 -17.99
N LEU A 43 8.58 20.41 -18.45
CA LEU A 43 9.48 20.49 -19.61
C LEU A 43 8.85 19.95 -20.90
N GLY A 44 7.58 19.53 -20.87
CA GLY A 44 6.88 18.98 -22.04
C GLY A 44 7.23 17.51 -22.35
N ILE A 45 7.82 16.79 -21.40
CA ILE A 45 8.17 15.37 -21.55
C ILE A 45 7.04 14.51 -21.00
N ASP A 46 6.58 13.56 -21.81
CA ASP A 46 5.53 12.62 -21.45
C ASP A 46 6.11 11.39 -20.73
N PHE A 47 5.45 10.98 -19.66
CA PHE A 47 5.72 9.78 -18.89
C PHE A 47 4.49 8.88 -18.90
N ASN A 48 4.71 7.59 -19.15
CA ASN A 48 3.66 6.59 -18.96
C ASN A 48 3.56 6.25 -17.48
N VAL A 49 2.37 6.37 -16.92
CA VAL A 49 2.05 6.00 -15.54
C VAL A 49 1.07 4.85 -15.50
N SER A 50 1.03 4.16 -14.36
CA SER A 50 0.25 2.94 -14.19
C SER A 50 -1.23 3.13 -14.48
N LEU A 51 -1.84 2.17 -15.18
CA LEU A 51 -3.27 2.15 -15.43
C LEU A 51 -4.05 1.77 -14.16
N LEU A 52 -4.65 2.77 -13.50
CA LEU A 52 -5.36 2.58 -12.23
C LEU A 52 -6.82 2.12 -12.40
N THR A 53 -7.29 1.91 -13.63
CA THR A 53 -8.69 1.52 -13.89
C THR A 53 -9.04 0.09 -13.45
N ARG A 54 -8.02 -0.73 -13.14
CA ARG A 54 -8.18 -2.14 -12.74
C ARG A 54 -7.86 -2.37 -11.26
N ILE A 55 -7.95 -1.33 -10.45
CA ILE A 55 -7.80 -1.40 -8.99
C ILE A 55 -9.19 -1.32 -8.36
N TYR A 56 -9.47 -2.25 -7.45
CA TYR A 56 -10.78 -2.44 -6.85
C TYR A 56 -10.69 -2.48 -5.34
N THR A 57 -11.67 -1.87 -4.67
CA THR A 57 -11.87 -1.97 -3.23
C THR A 57 -13.01 -2.94 -2.98
N ILE A 58 -12.75 -3.95 -2.17
CA ILE A 58 -13.71 -4.98 -1.75
C ILE A 58 -14.02 -4.77 -0.27
N LEU A 59 -15.31 -4.75 0.07
CA LEU A 59 -15.80 -4.71 1.45
C LEU A 59 -16.32 -6.09 1.81
N LEU A 60 -15.83 -6.64 2.93
CA LEU A 60 -16.30 -7.90 3.51
C LEU A 60 -17.24 -7.65 4.69
N ASP A 61 -18.06 -8.64 5.00
CA ASP A 61 -18.93 -8.67 6.17
C ASP A 61 -18.16 -8.83 7.50
N SER A 62 -16.99 -9.48 7.45
CA SER A 62 -16.09 -9.68 8.59
C SER A 62 -14.62 -9.41 8.24
N SER A 63 -13.88 -8.83 9.19
CA SER A 63 -12.44 -8.60 9.09
C SER A 63 -11.60 -9.88 9.16
N ASP A 64 -12.14 -10.94 9.77
CA ASP A 64 -11.44 -12.22 9.97
C ASP A 64 -11.31 -12.99 8.65
N SER A 65 -12.14 -12.66 7.67
CA SER A 65 -12.17 -13.30 6.36
C SER A 65 -11.24 -12.64 5.33
N ILE A 66 -10.59 -11.52 5.68
CA ILE A 66 -9.76 -10.76 4.74
C ILE A 66 -8.56 -11.59 4.28
N ASP A 67 -7.79 -12.15 5.21
CA ASP A 67 -6.54 -12.83 4.86
C ASP A 67 -6.83 -14.13 4.10
N ALA A 68 -7.86 -14.87 4.53
CA ALA A 68 -8.34 -16.06 3.82
C ALA A 68 -8.86 -15.76 2.40
N LEU A 69 -9.46 -14.59 2.16
CA LEU A 69 -9.84 -14.17 0.81
C LEU A 69 -8.63 -13.79 -0.03
N ILE A 70 -7.66 -13.07 0.55
CA ILE A 70 -6.41 -12.70 -0.13
C ILE A 70 -5.68 -13.96 -0.63
N ASP A 71 -5.56 -14.98 0.21
CA ASP A 71 -4.93 -16.26 -0.16
C ASP A 71 -5.62 -16.90 -1.37
N LYS A 72 -6.96 -16.96 -1.37
CA LYS A 72 -7.73 -17.51 -2.49
C LYS A 72 -7.64 -16.66 -3.76
N LEU A 73 -7.57 -15.34 -3.62
CA LEU A 73 -7.37 -14.44 -4.76
C LEU A 73 -6.00 -14.68 -5.41
N TYR A 74 -4.97 -15.01 -4.63
CA TYR A 74 -3.67 -15.39 -5.16
C TYR A 74 -3.64 -16.74 -5.89
N GLU A 75 -4.65 -17.59 -5.72
CA GLU A 75 -4.78 -18.81 -6.52
C GLU A 75 -5.25 -18.49 -7.95
N LEU A 76 -5.98 -17.38 -8.15
CA LEU A 76 -6.45 -16.90 -9.46
C LEU A 76 -5.40 -16.04 -10.18
N LYS A 77 -4.17 -16.56 -10.33
CA LYS A 77 -3.00 -15.80 -10.82
C LYS A 77 -3.15 -15.18 -12.22
N ASP A 78 -4.00 -15.76 -13.06
CA ASP A 78 -4.26 -15.25 -14.41
C ASP A 78 -5.22 -14.06 -14.42
N GLU A 79 -5.99 -13.86 -13.33
CA GLU A 79 -7.03 -12.83 -13.23
C GLU A 79 -6.69 -11.75 -12.20
N VAL A 80 -6.00 -12.15 -11.13
CA VAL A 80 -5.59 -11.30 -10.02
C VAL A 80 -4.08 -11.18 -10.03
N ILE A 81 -3.60 -9.99 -10.40
CA ILE A 81 -2.17 -9.66 -10.37
C ILE A 81 -1.69 -9.54 -8.93
N PHE A 82 -2.52 -8.96 -8.06
CA PHE A 82 -2.18 -8.69 -6.66
C PHE A 82 -3.45 -8.40 -5.84
N ALA A 83 -3.46 -8.77 -4.56
CA ALA A 83 -4.53 -8.46 -3.61
C ALA A 83 -3.94 -8.17 -2.22
N GLU A 84 -4.36 -7.07 -1.61
CA GLU A 84 -3.87 -6.66 -0.28
C GLU A 84 -5.02 -6.16 0.60
N ARG A 85 -4.77 -6.16 1.92
CA ARG A 85 -5.67 -5.54 2.90
C ARG A 85 -5.64 -4.03 2.72
N ASN A 86 -6.82 -3.40 2.71
CA ASN A 86 -6.91 -1.95 2.76
C ASN A 86 -6.67 -1.47 4.21
N TYR A 87 -5.43 -1.13 4.53
CA TYR A 87 -5.07 -0.55 5.83
C TYR A 87 -5.44 0.93 5.90
N ILE A 88 -6.68 1.22 6.31
CA ILE A 88 -7.05 2.53 6.84
C ILE A 88 -6.73 2.53 8.34
N SER A 89 -5.56 3.01 8.71
CA SER A 89 -5.21 3.23 10.13
C SER A 89 -4.69 4.64 10.34
N MET A 90 -5.58 5.50 10.85
CA MET A 90 -5.17 6.65 11.66
C MET A 90 -4.59 6.08 12.96
N SER A 91 -3.27 6.07 13.10
CA SER A 91 -2.69 5.98 14.44
C SER A 91 -2.96 7.30 15.14
N THR A 92 -3.90 7.28 16.08
CA THR A 92 -4.25 8.40 16.96
C THR A 92 -3.47 8.38 18.28
N GLY A 93 -2.40 7.57 18.38
CA GLY A 93 -1.49 7.58 19.51
C GLY A 93 -0.36 8.60 19.34
N SER A 94 -0.04 9.36 20.38
CA SER A 94 1.17 10.17 20.44
C SER A 94 2.40 9.26 20.50
N ASP A 95 3.29 9.31 19.51
CA ASP A 95 4.59 8.62 19.51
C ASP A 95 5.46 9.14 20.68
N PRO A 96 5.80 8.31 21.69
CA PRO A 96 6.62 8.74 22.83
C PRO A 96 8.00 9.27 22.43
N GLU A 97 8.51 8.82 21.29
CA GLU A 97 9.85 9.14 20.80
C GLU A 97 9.87 10.31 19.82
N PHE A 98 8.71 10.90 19.50
CA PHE A 98 8.58 12.04 18.57
C PHE A 98 9.50 13.21 18.93
N ASN A 99 9.68 13.48 20.23
CA ASN A 99 10.56 14.55 20.72
C ASN A 99 12.04 14.37 20.33
N LYS A 100 12.45 13.16 19.93
CA LYS A 100 13.81 12.84 19.47
C LYS A 100 13.96 12.89 17.94
N GLN A 101 12.86 12.93 17.19
CA GLN A 101 12.84 12.94 15.73
C GLN A 101 13.08 14.35 15.18
N TRP A 102 14.31 14.86 15.32
CA TRP A 102 14.68 16.25 14.98
C TRP A 102 14.30 16.66 13.55
N TYR A 103 14.30 15.72 12.61
CA TYR A 103 14.00 15.98 11.19
C TYR A 103 12.52 16.32 10.96
N LEU A 104 11.61 15.94 11.86
CA LEU A 104 10.19 16.28 11.82
C LEU A 104 9.91 17.58 12.59
N LYS A 105 10.50 17.71 13.79
CA LYS A 105 10.39 18.89 14.65
C LYS A 105 11.69 19.16 15.40
N ASN A 106 12.39 20.21 14.99
CA ASN A 106 13.65 20.61 15.58
C ASN A 106 13.43 21.75 16.60
N THR A 107 13.53 21.40 17.88
CA THR A 107 13.48 22.34 19.01
C THR A 107 14.88 22.70 19.54
N GLY A 108 15.94 22.25 18.87
CA GLY A 108 17.33 22.39 19.32
C GLY A 108 17.88 21.15 20.05
N GLN A 109 17.26 19.98 19.86
CA GLN A 109 17.75 18.73 20.43
C GLN A 109 19.21 18.48 20.00
N GLY A 110 20.04 17.94 20.90
CA GLY A 110 21.42 17.59 20.58
C GLY A 110 22.32 18.76 20.16
N ASN A 111 22.02 19.98 20.60
CA ASN A 111 22.69 21.23 20.17
C ASN A 111 22.48 21.57 18.68
N GLY A 112 21.40 21.06 18.07
CA GLY A 112 20.98 21.47 16.73
C GLY A 112 20.49 22.92 16.68
N THR A 113 20.38 23.46 15.47
CA THR A 113 19.77 24.78 15.25
C THR A 113 18.24 24.64 15.19
N PRO A 114 17.46 25.24 16.11
CA PRO A 114 16.01 25.13 16.10
C PRO A 114 15.38 25.56 14.77
N GLY A 115 14.31 24.87 14.34
CA GLY A 115 13.57 25.16 13.12
C GLY A 115 14.24 24.74 11.81
N GLN A 116 15.39 24.07 11.87
CA GLN A 116 16.00 23.37 10.72
C GLN A 116 15.42 21.95 10.64
N ASP A 117 14.20 21.84 10.14
CA ASP A 117 13.43 20.61 9.95
C ASP A 117 12.57 20.71 8.68
N ILE A 118 11.85 19.65 8.33
CA ILE A 118 10.97 19.62 7.15
C ILE A 118 9.64 20.36 7.36
N LYS A 119 9.38 20.90 8.56
CA LYS A 119 8.14 21.61 8.94
C LYS A 119 6.86 20.80 8.71
N ILE A 120 6.83 19.55 9.19
CA ILE A 120 5.73 18.62 8.89
C ILE A 120 4.44 18.88 9.69
N GLU A 121 4.51 19.43 10.90
CA GLU A 121 3.33 19.53 11.79
C GLU A 121 2.15 20.30 11.16
N PRO A 122 2.34 21.48 10.54
CA PRO A 122 1.24 22.17 9.87
C PRO A 122 0.69 21.40 8.66
N VAL A 123 1.49 20.52 8.05
CA VAL A 123 1.05 19.68 6.94
C VAL A 123 0.12 18.58 7.45
N TRP A 124 0.45 17.93 8.57
CA TRP A 124 -0.38 16.88 9.17
C TRP A 124 -1.74 17.37 9.69
N GLU A 125 -1.89 18.65 9.99
CA GLU A 125 -3.21 19.26 10.26
C GLU A 125 -4.13 19.24 9.03
N VAL A 126 -3.55 19.18 7.82
CA VAL A 126 -4.27 19.21 6.53
C VAL A 126 -4.27 17.84 5.84
N VAL A 127 -3.16 17.11 5.89
CA VAL A 127 -2.95 15.83 5.22
C VAL A 127 -1.91 14.98 5.96
N THR A 128 -2.27 13.76 6.35
CA THR A 128 -1.37 12.79 6.99
C THR A 128 -0.82 11.75 6.02
N GLY A 129 -1.10 11.92 4.72
CA GLY A 129 -0.87 10.94 3.68
C GLY A 129 -2.18 10.38 3.13
N GLY A 130 -2.09 9.31 2.34
CA GLY A 130 -3.22 8.59 1.76
C GLY A 130 -2.79 7.17 1.39
N PRO A 131 -3.69 6.33 0.84
CA PRO A 131 -3.35 4.96 0.45
C PRO A 131 -2.32 5.01 -0.69
N LYS A 132 -1.05 4.88 -0.32
CA LYS A 132 0.11 4.92 -1.22
C LYS A 132 1.05 3.80 -0.81
N THR A 133 1.39 2.96 -1.78
CA THR A 133 2.44 1.95 -1.64
C THR A 133 3.80 2.58 -1.89
N ILE A 134 4.75 2.34 -0.98
CA ILE A 134 6.15 2.76 -1.12
C ILE A 134 7.00 1.50 -1.20
N GLY A 135 7.70 1.30 -2.31
CA GLY A 135 8.65 0.19 -2.47
C GLY A 135 9.98 0.52 -1.81
N LEU A 136 10.43 -0.34 -0.89
CA LEU A 136 11.74 -0.25 -0.25
C LEU A 136 12.65 -1.33 -0.83
N ILE A 137 13.71 -0.92 -1.54
CA ILE A 137 14.74 -1.82 -2.08
C ILE A 137 15.99 -1.66 -1.21
N ASP A 138 16.12 -2.50 -0.20
CA ASP A 138 17.21 -2.48 0.78
C ASP A 138 17.52 -3.91 1.26
N ALA A 139 18.16 -4.06 2.42
CA ALA A 139 18.35 -5.29 3.19
C ALA A 139 17.07 -5.80 3.90
N GLY A 140 15.90 -5.32 3.47
CA GLY A 140 14.61 -5.85 3.86
C GLY A 140 13.96 -5.05 4.98
N VAL A 141 12.82 -5.54 5.46
CA VAL A 141 12.04 -4.88 6.51
C VAL A 141 11.53 -5.92 7.49
N GLN A 142 11.58 -5.60 8.77
CA GLN A 142 11.03 -6.44 9.82
C GLN A 142 9.49 -6.35 9.81
N LEU A 143 8.84 -7.39 9.29
CA LEU A 143 7.39 -7.40 9.08
C LEU A 143 6.57 -7.42 10.39
N ASP A 144 7.16 -7.89 11.49
CA ASP A 144 6.49 -8.02 12.80
C ASP A 144 6.82 -6.87 13.77
N HIS A 145 7.46 -5.80 13.31
CA HIS A 145 7.77 -4.65 14.16
C HIS A 145 6.47 -3.92 14.57
N GLN A 146 6.26 -3.73 15.87
CA GLN A 146 5.01 -3.18 16.42
C GLN A 146 4.61 -1.83 15.80
N ASP A 147 5.57 -0.92 15.59
CA ASP A 147 5.32 0.42 15.02
C ASP A 147 5.04 0.41 13.49
N LEU A 148 5.30 -0.73 12.86
CA LEU A 148 5.06 -1.01 11.45
C LEU A 148 3.89 -1.97 11.21
N ALA A 149 3.26 -2.46 12.29
CA ALA A 149 2.17 -3.43 12.22
C ALA A 149 1.02 -2.89 11.35
N GLY A 150 0.65 -3.66 10.32
CA GLY A 150 -0.37 -3.26 9.36
C GLY A 150 0.02 -2.10 8.45
N ARG A 151 1.31 -1.80 8.29
CA ARG A 151 1.82 -0.77 7.35
C ARG A 151 2.85 -1.32 6.37
N VAL A 152 3.23 -2.58 6.52
CA VAL A 152 4.29 -3.22 5.74
C VAL A 152 3.77 -4.55 5.23
N TYR A 153 4.11 -4.83 3.99
CA TYR A 153 3.77 -6.05 3.29
C TYR A 153 4.86 -6.35 2.28
N GLY A 154 4.99 -7.61 1.95
CA GLY A 154 6.11 -8.10 1.17
C GLY A 154 6.52 -9.47 1.66
N ASP A 155 7.43 -10.05 0.92
CA ASP A 155 7.75 -11.45 0.99
C ASP A 155 8.93 -11.62 1.98
N SER A 156 8.81 -12.52 2.96
CA SER A 156 9.80 -12.73 4.04
C SER A 156 11.12 -13.37 3.56
N TYR A 157 11.55 -13.10 2.33
CA TYR A 157 12.76 -13.69 1.79
C TYR A 157 13.96 -13.12 2.52
N SER A 158 14.42 -13.94 3.47
CA SER A 158 15.77 -13.96 3.99
C SER A 158 16.75 -13.74 2.86
N TYR A 159 17.70 -12.84 3.08
CA TYR A 159 18.95 -12.76 2.33
C TYR A 159 19.69 -14.08 2.50
N LEU A 160 19.29 -15.11 1.74
CA LEU A 160 20.19 -16.18 1.41
C LEU A 160 21.20 -15.53 0.46
N TYR A 161 22.29 -15.06 1.06
CA TYR A 161 23.57 -14.94 0.39
C TYR A 161 23.67 -16.09 -0.59
N CYS A 162 23.89 -15.76 -1.86
CA CYS A 162 24.31 -16.73 -2.83
C CYS A 162 25.50 -17.48 -2.21
N ASN A 163 25.26 -18.71 -1.76
CA ASN A 163 26.32 -19.70 -1.72
C ASN A 163 26.66 -19.92 -3.19
N ALA A 164 27.52 -19.04 -3.71
CA ALA A 164 28.37 -19.39 -4.82
C ALA A 164 28.99 -20.71 -4.39
N SER A 165 28.53 -21.79 -5.00
CA SER A 165 29.17 -23.09 -4.97
C SER A 165 30.60 -22.85 -5.46
N SER A 166 31.52 -22.64 -4.51
CA SER A 166 32.94 -22.78 -4.77
C SER A 166 33.14 -24.26 -5.06
N GLY A 167 33.09 -24.59 -6.34
CA GLY A 167 33.53 -25.88 -6.82
C GLY A 167 34.96 -26.13 -6.37
N ASN A 168 35.15 -27.29 -5.74
CA ASN A 168 36.36 -28.10 -5.82
C ASN A 168 35.94 -29.55 -5.63
#